data_AF-A0AAV2C736-F1
#
_entry.id   AF-A0AAV2C736-F1
#
_cell.length_a   1.000
_cell.length_b   1.000
_cell.length_c   1.000
_cell.angle_alpha   90.00
_cell.angle_beta   90.00
_cell.angle_gamma   90.00
#
_symmetry.space_group_name_H-M   'P 1'
#
loop_
_entity.id
_entity.type
_entity.pdbx_description
1 polymer ?
#
loop_
_entity_poly.entity_id
_entity_poly.type
_entity_poly.pdbx_seq_one_letter_code
_entity_poly.pdbx_strand_id
1 'polypeptide(L)'
;MWEPKFSTSRYILSKLTMLVSMVDDIYDKIDELELFTTVVEGWDTSMKDLPDYMKIYFGSLIDVLHEVDTITTGEGRSYCLEYGKQERNQMRAYLTEARWFARGEVPTVEEYRRVGIYSCAYPLLTYSALAGMGEKAPKEAFDWLLADPKILVAVSDHCRLMDDIVSHEFEQKRGHVALSVECYMKQHRVSRVELVGPPPRFRFEGSYFAPFFVKRSLKLRIPQR
;
A
#
# COMPACT_ATOMS: atom_id res chain seq x y z
N MET A 1 -14.14 -11.28 7.17
CA MET A 1 -13.97 -11.77 8.56
C MET A 1 -15.01 -11.16 9.48
N TRP A 2 -16.29 -11.54 9.35
CA TRP A 2 -17.37 -10.99 10.20
C TRP A 2 -17.72 -11.93 11.35
N GLU A 3 -17.32 -13.20 11.26
CA GLU A 3 -17.65 -14.24 12.21
C GLU A 3 -16.99 -14.00 13.57
N PRO A 4 -17.64 -14.36 14.70
CA PRO A 4 -17.12 -14.12 16.04
C PRO A 4 -15.73 -14.70 16.30
N LYS A 5 -15.43 -15.86 15.71
CA LYS A 5 -14.13 -16.56 15.81
C LYS A 5 -12.92 -15.78 15.28
N PHE A 6 -13.14 -14.68 14.54
CA PHE A 6 -12.08 -13.81 14.00
C PHE A 6 -11.99 -12.48 14.76
N SER A 7 -12.42 -12.43 16.03
CA SER A 7 -12.33 -11.25 16.88
C SER A 7 -10.88 -10.74 17.02
N THR A 8 -9.93 -11.64 17.29
CA THR A 8 -8.49 -11.31 17.39
C THR A 8 -7.94 -10.75 16.08
N SER A 9 -8.32 -11.34 14.93
CA SER A 9 -7.91 -10.84 13.61
C SER A 9 -8.42 -9.43 13.37
N ARG A 10 -9.69 -9.14 13.68
CA ARG A 10 -10.25 -7.80 13.56
C ARG A 10 -9.60 -6.80 14.52
N TYR A 11 -9.28 -7.24 15.73
CA TYR A 11 -8.63 -6.41 16.74
C TYR A 11 -7.24 -5.96 16.27
N ILE A 12 -6.39 -6.89 15.84
CA ILE A 12 -5.04 -6.59 15.33
C ILE A 12 -5.13 -5.74 14.04
N LEU A 13 -5.99 -6.14 13.10
CA LEU A 13 -6.21 -5.41 11.86
C LEU A 13 -6.62 -3.96 12.12
N SER A 14 -7.54 -3.71 13.05
CA SER A 14 -8.00 -2.34 13.34
C SER A 14 -6.87 -1.46 13.87
N LYS A 15 -6.04 -1.98 14.78
CA LYS A 15 -4.89 -1.24 15.31
C LYS A 15 -3.86 -0.91 14.23
N LEU A 16 -3.49 -1.89 13.41
CA LEU A 16 -2.52 -1.67 12.34
C LEU A 16 -3.10 -0.77 11.24
N THR A 17 -4.39 -0.85 10.91
CA THR A 17 -5.04 0.11 10.00
C THR A 17 -4.95 1.55 10.50
N MET A 18 -5.17 1.77 11.80
CA MET A 18 -5.02 3.12 12.38
C MET A 18 -3.59 3.63 12.26
N LEU A 19 -2.60 2.78 12.53
CA LEU A 19 -1.19 3.13 12.38
C LEU A 19 -0.84 3.43 10.92
N VAL A 20 -1.35 2.64 9.97
CA VAL A 20 -1.20 2.90 8.52
C VAL A 20 -1.68 4.31 8.17
N SER A 21 -2.88 4.71 8.62
CA SER A 21 -3.39 6.06 8.35
C SER A 21 -2.54 7.14 9.00
N MET A 22 -2.05 6.92 10.23
CA MET A 22 -1.19 7.89 10.91
C MET A 22 0.13 8.09 10.18
N VAL A 23 0.75 7.01 9.68
CA VAL A 23 2.03 7.13 8.98
C VAL A 23 1.86 7.76 7.60
N ASP A 24 0.78 7.45 6.90
CA ASP A 24 0.41 8.10 5.63
C ASP A 24 0.37 9.64 5.80
N ASP A 25 -0.34 10.12 6.83
CA ASP A 25 -0.41 11.54 7.21
C ASP A 25 0.96 12.16 7.57
N ILE A 26 1.89 11.37 8.13
CA ILE A 26 3.25 11.81 8.46
C ILE A 26 4.06 12.05 7.18
N TYR A 27 4.01 11.12 6.23
CA TYR A 27 4.73 11.22 4.95
C TYR A 27 4.15 12.32 4.05
N ASP A 28 2.89 12.68 4.23
CA ASP A 28 2.20 13.70 3.44
C ASP A 28 2.53 15.16 3.79
N LYS A 29 3.18 15.42 4.95
CA LYS A 29 3.27 16.77 5.53
C LYS A 29 4.66 17.31 5.81
N ILE A 30 5.73 16.50 5.84
CA ILE A 30 6.93 16.84 6.62
C ILE A 30 8.23 16.55 5.85
N ASP A 31 9.28 17.34 6.12
CA ASP A 31 10.58 17.29 5.43
C ASP A 31 11.60 16.29 6.04
N GLU A 32 11.35 15.75 7.25
CA GLU A 32 12.28 14.87 7.99
C GLU A 32 12.05 13.36 7.74
N LEU A 33 11.53 13.01 6.57
CA LEU A 33 11.12 11.63 6.26
C LEU A 33 12.30 10.66 6.16
N GLU A 34 13.45 11.12 5.69
CA GLU A 34 14.67 10.29 5.56
C GLU A 34 15.15 9.76 6.93
N LEU A 35 15.19 10.65 7.93
CA LEU A 35 15.57 10.29 9.30
C LEU A 35 14.54 9.33 9.89
N PHE A 36 13.27 9.64 9.72
CA PHE A 36 12.17 8.81 10.20
C PHE A 36 12.20 7.40 9.61
N THR A 37 12.30 7.27 8.29
CA THR A 37 12.43 5.98 7.61
C THR A 37 13.64 5.21 8.13
N THR A 38 14.79 5.88 8.30
CA THR A 38 16.02 5.23 8.81
C THR A 38 15.84 4.67 10.22
N VAL A 39 15.21 5.42 11.13
CA VAL A 39 14.95 4.98 12.51
C VAL A 39 14.01 3.77 12.53
N VAL A 40 12.92 3.81 11.75
CA VAL A 40 11.95 2.70 11.69
C VAL A 40 12.56 1.45 11.05
N GLU A 41 13.33 1.60 9.97
CA GLU A 41 14.00 0.47 9.31
C GLU A 41 15.03 -0.23 10.22
N GLY A 42 15.78 0.58 10.98
CA GLY A 42 16.79 0.11 11.93
C GLY A 42 16.22 -0.43 13.24
N TRP A 43 14.91 -0.27 13.47
CA TRP A 43 14.27 -0.54 14.75
C TRP A 43 14.95 0.17 15.93
N ASP A 44 15.40 1.42 15.71
CA ASP A 44 16.12 2.18 16.74
C ASP A 44 15.14 2.75 17.78
N THR A 45 14.95 1.98 18.85
CA THR A 45 14.07 2.34 19.97
C THR A 45 14.55 3.52 20.80
N SER A 46 15.75 4.05 20.55
CA SER A 46 16.23 5.25 21.22
C SER A 46 15.48 6.50 20.76
N MET A 47 15.06 6.54 19.48
CA MET A 47 14.30 7.62 18.84
C MET A 47 14.86 9.03 19.12
N LYS A 48 16.17 9.14 19.39
CA LYS A 48 16.74 10.32 20.07
C LYS A 48 16.63 11.62 19.27
N ASP A 49 16.44 11.51 17.96
CA ASP A 49 16.41 12.64 17.04
C ASP A 49 15.05 12.84 16.35
N LEU A 50 14.02 12.07 16.73
CA LEU A 50 12.69 12.20 16.13
C LEU A 50 11.84 13.29 16.83
N PRO A 51 11.01 14.04 16.08
CA PRO A 51 9.93 14.83 16.65
C PRO A 51 8.95 14.00 17.49
N ASP A 52 8.31 14.61 18.48
CA ASP A 52 7.47 13.89 19.45
C ASP A 52 6.31 13.12 18.83
N TYR A 53 5.67 13.64 17.77
CA TYR A 53 4.57 12.91 17.10
C TYR A 53 5.07 11.66 16.35
N MET A 54 6.28 11.68 15.78
CA MET A 54 6.90 10.50 15.16
C MET A 54 7.27 9.47 16.22
N LYS A 55 7.76 9.92 17.38
CA LYS A 55 8.01 9.03 18.54
C LYS A 55 6.72 8.37 19.03
N ILE A 56 5.62 9.12 19.09
CA ILE A 56 4.31 8.58 19.47
C ILE A 56 3.87 7.49 18.49
N TYR A 57 3.96 7.75 17.18
CA TYR A 57 3.65 6.74 16.18
C TYR A 57 4.55 5.51 16.32
N PHE A 58 5.87 5.69 16.35
CA PHE A 58 6.81 4.56 16.35
C PHE A 58 6.75 3.75 17.65
N GLY A 59 6.54 4.41 18.79
CA GLY A 59 6.25 3.75 20.06
C GLY A 59 4.95 2.94 20.00
N SER A 60 3.87 3.53 19.46
CA SER A 60 2.59 2.84 19.29
C SER A 60 2.71 1.61 18.38
N LEU A 61 3.52 1.70 17.32
CA LEU A 61 3.80 0.59 16.44
C LEU A 61 4.53 -0.54 17.18
N ILE A 62 5.60 -0.23 17.92
CA ILE A 62 6.34 -1.21 18.72
C ILE A 62 5.40 -1.90 19.72
N ASP A 63 4.56 -1.13 20.42
CA ASP A 63 3.62 -1.67 21.39
C ASP A 63 2.61 -2.64 20.74
N VAL A 64 2.07 -2.27 19.57
CA VAL A 64 1.15 -3.14 18.82
C VAL A 64 1.84 -4.40 18.34
N LEU A 65 3.07 -4.31 17.81
CA LEU A 65 3.82 -5.48 17.37
C LEU A 65 4.20 -6.40 18.53
N HIS A 66 4.53 -5.85 19.70
CA HIS A 66 4.79 -6.62 20.91
C HIS A 66 3.52 -7.32 21.44
N GLU A 67 2.36 -6.68 21.34
CA GLU A 67 1.08 -7.33 21.65
C GLU A 67 0.77 -8.48 20.68
N VAL A 68 0.99 -8.27 19.38
CA VAL A 68 0.85 -9.33 18.36
C VAL A 68 1.81 -10.50 18.66
N ASP A 69 3.05 -10.21 19.03
CA ASP A 69 4.03 -11.23 19.41
C ASP A 69 3.58 -12.02 20.65
N THR A 70 3.07 -11.33 21.66
CA THR A 70 2.55 -11.96 22.89
C THR A 70 1.39 -12.91 22.56
N ILE A 71 0.43 -12.47 21.73
CA ILE A 71 -0.71 -13.28 21.30
C ILE A 71 -0.23 -14.51 20.52
N THR A 72 0.61 -14.29 19.51
CA THR A 72 1.03 -15.36 18.59
C THR A 72 2.00 -16.35 19.24
N THR A 73 2.88 -15.89 20.14
CA THR A 73 3.75 -16.76 20.93
C THR A 73 2.96 -17.64 21.90
N GLY A 74 1.87 -17.12 22.50
CA GLY A 74 0.95 -17.92 23.32
C GLY A 74 0.29 -19.08 22.55
N GLU A 75 0.23 -18.99 21.22
CA GLU A 75 -0.30 -20.00 20.31
C GLU A 75 0.80 -20.87 19.66
N GLY A 76 2.07 -20.71 20.07
CA GLY A 76 3.22 -21.42 19.47
C GLY A 76 3.63 -20.89 18.09
N ARG A 77 3.23 -19.67 17.73
CA ARG A 77 3.47 -19.02 16.43
C ARG A 77 4.38 -17.79 16.54
N SER A 78 5.45 -17.88 17.34
CA SER A 78 6.40 -16.76 17.56
C SER A 78 7.08 -16.23 16.30
N TYR A 79 7.11 -17.01 15.21
CA TYR A 79 7.61 -16.55 13.91
C TYR A 79 6.81 -15.37 13.33
N CYS A 80 5.56 -15.14 13.76
CA CYS A 80 4.69 -14.09 13.24
C CYS A 80 5.29 -12.68 13.37
N LEU A 81 6.08 -12.41 14.40
CA LEU A 81 6.68 -11.08 14.61
C LEU A 81 7.62 -10.68 13.47
N GLU A 82 8.43 -11.63 12.96
CA GLU A 82 9.38 -11.35 11.87
C GLU A 82 8.69 -10.94 10.57
N TYR A 83 7.46 -11.40 10.34
CA TYR A 83 6.66 -10.95 9.19
C TYR A 83 6.09 -9.54 9.39
N GLY A 84 5.78 -9.16 10.63
CA GLY A 84 5.35 -7.79 10.96
C GLY A 84 6.44 -6.75 10.65
N LYS A 85 7.71 -7.14 10.82
CA LYS A 85 8.85 -6.26 10.50
C LYS A 85 8.99 -5.89 9.02
N GLN A 86 8.20 -6.50 8.12
CA GLN A 86 8.15 -6.10 6.71
C GLN A 86 7.50 -4.74 6.47
N GLU A 87 6.93 -4.12 7.49
CA GLU A 87 6.50 -2.72 7.46
C GLU A 87 7.58 -1.76 6.96
N ARG A 88 8.86 -2.09 7.15
CA ARG A 88 9.97 -1.34 6.51
C ARG A 88 9.80 -1.17 5.00
N ASN A 89 9.18 -2.13 4.30
CA ASN A 89 8.93 -2.02 2.86
C ASN A 89 7.86 -0.96 2.56
N GLN A 90 6.87 -0.81 3.45
CA GLN A 90 5.89 0.27 3.36
C GLN A 90 6.54 1.63 3.63
N MET A 91 7.42 1.73 4.63
CA MET A 91 8.16 2.97 4.91
C MET A 91 9.02 3.42 3.71
N ARG A 92 9.72 2.46 3.07
CA ARG A 92 10.48 2.71 1.84
C ARG A 92 9.61 3.19 0.69
N ALA A 93 8.42 2.62 0.56
CA ALA A 93 7.49 2.98 -0.49
C ALA A 93 6.98 4.42 -0.29
N TYR A 94 6.55 4.77 0.92
CA TYR A 94 6.14 6.14 1.24
C TYR A 94 7.27 7.15 1.05
N LEU A 95 8.49 6.83 1.48
CA LEU A 95 9.65 7.70 1.24
C LEU A 95 9.91 7.91 -0.26
N THR A 96 9.71 6.86 -1.07
CA THR A 96 9.87 6.95 -2.52
C THR A 96 8.81 7.85 -3.16
N GLU A 97 7.54 7.73 -2.73
CA GLU A 97 6.45 8.61 -3.19
C GLU A 97 6.69 10.07 -2.78
N ALA A 98 7.11 10.31 -1.53
CA ALA A 98 7.46 11.65 -1.05
C ALA A 98 8.62 12.27 -1.85
N ARG A 99 9.63 11.46 -2.22
CA ARG A 99 10.73 11.92 -3.09
C ARG A 99 10.25 12.28 -4.50
N TRP A 100 9.34 11.48 -5.09
CA TRP A 100 8.75 11.82 -6.38
C TRP A 100 7.96 13.13 -6.31
N PHE A 101 7.15 13.29 -5.26
CA PHE A 101 6.41 14.52 -5.01
C PHE A 101 7.33 15.74 -4.88
N ALA A 102 8.33 15.67 -4.01
CA ALA A 102 9.25 16.78 -3.75
C ALA A 102 10.07 17.19 -4.99
N ARG A 103 10.36 16.25 -5.90
CA ARG A 103 11.12 16.50 -7.13
C ARG A 103 10.24 16.84 -8.33
N GLY A 104 8.91 16.76 -8.20
CA GLY A 104 7.99 16.83 -9.33
C GLY A 104 8.24 15.71 -10.35
N GLU A 105 8.74 14.57 -9.91
CA GLU A 105 9.09 13.44 -10.76
C GLU A 105 7.87 12.55 -10.99
N VAL A 106 7.66 12.18 -12.26
CA VAL A 106 6.63 11.23 -12.66
C VAL A 106 7.33 9.94 -13.08
N PRO A 107 7.23 8.84 -12.33
CA PRO A 107 7.91 7.58 -12.65
C PRO A 107 7.27 6.89 -13.88
N THR A 108 7.88 5.79 -14.33
CA THR A 108 7.19 4.88 -15.27
C THR A 108 6.03 4.16 -14.58
N VAL A 109 5.08 3.64 -15.36
CA VAL A 109 3.95 2.85 -14.84
C VAL A 109 4.46 1.63 -14.07
N GLU A 110 5.51 0.97 -14.55
CA GLU A 110 6.10 -0.19 -13.91
C GLU A 110 6.76 0.15 -12.57
N GLU A 111 7.48 1.27 -12.48
CA GLU A 111 8.09 1.75 -11.23
C GLU A 111 7.03 2.20 -10.23
N TYR A 112 6.06 3.00 -10.68
CA TYR A 112 4.93 3.44 -9.87
C TYR A 112 4.21 2.24 -9.25
N ARG A 113 3.92 1.22 -10.06
CA ARG A 113 3.22 0.02 -9.62
C ARG A 113 3.99 -0.75 -8.56
N ARG A 114 5.31 -0.90 -8.71
CA ARG A 114 6.15 -1.60 -7.72
C ARG A 114 6.13 -0.93 -6.35
N VAL A 115 6.17 0.40 -6.33
CA VAL A 115 6.06 1.19 -5.09
C VAL A 115 4.63 1.13 -4.55
N GLY A 116 3.64 1.27 -5.44
CA GLY A 116 2.21 1.24 -5.16
C GLY A 116 1.72 -0.01 -4.43
N ILE A 117 2.34 -1.17 -4.67
CA ILE A 117 2.02 -2.43 -3.97
C ILE A 117 2.20 -2.31 -2.46
N TYR A 118 3.24 -1.60 -2.01
CA TYR A 118 3.55 -1.46 -0.59
C TYR A 118 2.96 -0.18 0.01
N SER A 119 2.92 0.93 -0.74
CA SER A 119 2.35 2.19 -0.24
C SER A 119 0.83 2.11 -0.04
N CYS A 120 0.12 1.19 -0.72
CA CYS A 120 -1.31 0.96 -0.47
C CYS A 120 -1.62 0.12 0.79
N ALA A 121 -0.59 -0.24 1.57
CA ALA A 121 -0.66 -0.95 2.85
C ALA A 121 -1.25 -2.38 2.83
N TYR A 122 -1.77 -2.86 1.70
CA TYR A 122 -2.45 -4.16 1.62
C TYR A 122 -1.62 -5.37 2.09
N PRO A 123 -0.30 -5.45 1.81
CA PRO A 123 0.54 -6.51 2.37
C PRO A 123 0.54 -6.51 3.92
N LEU A 124 0.66 -5.34 4.56
CA LEU A 124 0.64 -5.20 6.02
C LEU A 124 -0.75 -5.53 6.59
N LEU A 125 -1.82 -5.08 5.94
CA LEU A 125 -3.19 -5.40 6.35
C LEU A 125 -3.48 -6.90 6.21
N THR A 126 -2.94 -7.55 5.19
CA THR A 126 -3.05 -9.02 5.03
C THR A 126 -2.28 -9.75 6.13
N TYR A 127 -1.06 -9.30 6.44
CA TYR A 127 -0.30 -9.80 7.59
C TYR A 127 -1.11 -9.70 8.88
N SER A 128 -1.68 -8.52 9.18
CA SER A 128 -2.43 -8.27 10.41
C SER A 128 -3.65 -9.19 10.57
N ALA A 129 -4.32 -9.50 9.46
CA ALA A 129 -5.43 -10.44 9.42
C ALA A 129 -4.95 -11.86 9.75
N LEU A 130 -3.87 -12.33 9.11
CA LEU A 130 -3.30 -13.67 9.34
C LEU A 130 -2.77 -13.83 10.77
N ALA A 131 -2.15 -12.78 11.32
CA ALA A 131 -1.62 -12.78 12.68
C ALA A 131 -2.70 -13.13 13.71
N GLY A 132 -3.93 -12.63 13.56
CA GLY A 132 -5.02 -12.93 14.49
C GLY A 132 -5.89 -14.14 14.12
N MET A 133 -5.53 -14.96 13.12
CA MET A 133 -6.33 -16.13 12.72
C MET A 133 -6.04 -17.41 13.52
N GLY A 134 -5.08 -17.38 14.44
CA GLY A 134 -4.67 -18.54 15.23
C GLY A 134 -4.14 -19.68 14.34
N GLU A 135 -4.41 -20.92 14.73
CA GLU A 135 -4.02 -22.14 13.99
C GLU A 135 -4.53 -22.19 12.53
N LYS A 136 -5.51 -21.37 12.14
CA LYS A 136 -6.01 -21.32 10.75
C LYS A 136 -5.04 -20.64 9.78
N ALA A 137 -4.10 -19.86 10.29
CA ALA A 137 -3.03 -19.25 9.52
C ALA A 137 -1.69 -19.88 9.94
N PRO A 138 -1.27 -20.97 9.27
CA PRO A 138 0.00 -21.61 9.54
C PRO A 138 1.15 -20.80 8.91
N LYS A 139 2.40 -21.18 9.18
CA LYS A 139 3.58 -20.46 8.71
C LYS A 139 3.60 -20.29 7.19
N GLU A 140 3.11 -21.28 6.46
CA GLU A 140 3.05 -21.29 5.00
C GLU A 140 2.18 -20.15 4.45
N ALA A 141 1.17 -19.68 5.21
CA ALA A 141 0.37 -18.52 4.81
C ALA A 141 1.19 -17.22 4.86
N PHE A 142 2.13 -17.12 5.80
CA PHE A 142 3.03 -15.97 5.90
C PHE A 142 4.17 -16.06 4.87
N ASP A 143 4.73 -17.25 4.63
CA ASP A 143 5.69 -17.48 3.54
C ASP A 143 5.07 -17.16 2.18
N TRP A 144 3.82 -17.57 1.98
CA TRP A 144 3.03 -17.23 0.80
C TRP A 144 2.85 -15.72 0.64
N LEU A 145 2.62 -14.99 1.75
CA LEU A 145 2.50 -13.53 1.73
C LEU A 145 3.80 -12.85 1.29
N LEU A 146 4.96 -13.31 1.79
CA LEU A 146 6.28 -12.75 1.42
C LEU A 146 6.69 -13.06 -0.02
N ALA A 147 6.09 -14.07 -0.64
CA ALA A 147 6.38 -14.44 -2.02
C ALA A 147 5.66 -13.55 -3.06
N ASP A 148 5.03 -12.45 -2.63
CA ASP A 148 4.24 -11.53 -3.45
C ASP A 148 3.28 -12.27 -4.39
N PRO A 149 2.31 -13.02 -3.84
CA PRO A 149 1.47 -13.90 -4.61
C PRO A 149 0.61 -13.06 -5.57
N LYS A 150 0.36 -13.58 -6.78
CA LYS A 150 -0.33 -12.86 -7.86
C LYS A 150 -1.64 -12.20 -7.43
N ILE A 151 -2.39 -12.82 -6.52
CA ILE A 151 -3.63 -12.27 -5.98
C ILE A 151 -3.38 -11.05 -5.09
N LEU A 152 -2.36 -11.06 -4.23
CA LEU A 152 -1.99 -9.91 -3.41
C LEU A 152 -1.57 -8.74 -4.30
N VAL A 153 -0.72 -9.01 -5.29
CA VAL A 153 -0.28 -8.00 -6.26
C VAL A 153 -1.49 -7.40 -6.99
N ALA A 154 -2.40 -8.24 -7.50
CA ALA A 154 -3.59 -7.77 -8.23
C ALA A 154 -4.54 -6.96 -7.36
N VAL A 155 -4.75 -7.35 -6.09
CA VAL A 155 -5.60 -6.60 -5.16
C VAL A 155 -4.93 -5.28 -4.76
N SER A 156 -3.62 -5.27 -4.57
CA SER A 156 -2.85 -4.07 -4.25
C SER A 156 -2.88 -3.07 -5.41
N ASP A 157 -2.72 -3.55 -6.66
CA ASP A 157 -2.88 -2.74 -7.87
C ASP A 157 -4.28 -2.15 -7.96
N HIS A 158 -5.31 -2.97 -7.70
CA HIS A 158 -6.69 -2.52 -7.74
C HIS A 158 -6.97 -1.46 -6.68
N CYS A 159 -6.49 -1.66 -5.45
CA CYS A 159 -6.62 -0.68 -4.38
C CYS A 159 -5.95 0.63 -4.76
N ARG A 160 -4.68 0.61 -5.17
CA ARG A 160 -3.94 1.82 -5.55
C ARG A 160 -4.62 2.56 -6.70
N LEU A 161 -5.07 1.85 -7.72
CA LEU A 161 -5.78 2.48 -8.84
C LEU A 161 -7.11 3.12 -8.40
N MET A 162 -7.89 2.44 -7.57
CA MET A 162 -9.16 2.97 -7.08
C MET A 162 -8.94 4.18 -6.17
N ASP A 163 -7.92 4.12 -5.31
CA ASP A 163 -7.51 5.22 -4.45
C ASP A 163 -7.18 6.46 -5.29
N ASP A 164 -6.24 6.34 -6.24
CA ASP A 164 -5.84 7.43 -7.14
C ASP A 164 -7.02 8.01 -7.94
N ILE A 165 -7.95 7.18 -8.41
CA ILE A 165 -9.11 7.65 -9.18
C ILE A 165 -10.05 8.48 -8.30
N VAL A 166 -10.28 8.04 -7.06
CA VAL A 166 -11.18 8.71 -6.13
C VAL A 166 -10.54 9.98 -5.55
N SER A 167 -9.25 9.95 -5.26
CA SER A 167 -8.49 11.07 -4.70
C SER A 167 -7.96 12.05 -5.76
N HIS A 168 -8.02 11.70 -7.06
CA HIS A 168 -7.38 12.43 -8.17
C HIS A 168 -7.52 13.95 -8.10
N GLU A 169 -8.75 14.47 -8.05
CA GLU A 169 -9.00 15.91 -8.06
C GLU A 169 -8.49 16.62 -6.80
N PHE A 170 -8.46 15.92 -5.68
CA PHE A 170 -7.94 16.43 -4.42
C PHE A 170 -6.41 16.46 -4.45
N GLU A 171 -5.77 15.37 -4.88
CA GLU A 171 -4.31 15.27 -4.94
C GLU A 171 -3.70 16.23 -5.97
N GLN A 172 -4.35 16.42 -7.12
CA GLN A 172 -3.93 17.42 -8.11
C GLN A 172 -3.94 18.85 -7.54
N LYS A 173 -4.90 19.20 -6.67
CA LYS A 173 -4.94 20.52 -6.00
C LYS A 173 -3.81 20.71 -5.01
N ARG A 174 -3.29 19.62 -4.44
CA ARG A 174 -2.12 19.60 -3.54
C ARG A 174 -0.79 19.61 -4.30
N GLY A 175 -0.82 19.50 -5.63
CA GLY A 175 0.36 19.50 -6.48
C GLY A 175 0.97 18.11 -6.71
N HIS A 176 0.26 17.03 -6.38
CA HIS A 176 0.76 15.68 -6.67
C HIS A 176 0.78 15.43 -8.18
N VAL A 177 1.96 15.07 -8.68
CA VAL A 177 2.20 14.83 -10.11
C VAL A 177 2.34 13.34 -10.47
N ALA A 178 2.50 12.48 -9.46
CA ALA A 178 2.69 11.05 -9.63
C ALA A 178 1.47 10.27 -9.14
N LEU A 179 0.44 10.17 -9.97
CA LEU A 179 -0.67 9.22 -9.78
C LEU A 179 -0.71 8.25 -10.97
N SER A 180 -1.45 7.15 -10.85
CA SER A 180 -1.57 6.13 -11.91
C SER A 180 -1.95 6.71 -13.28
N VAL A 181 -2.85 7.69 -13.33
CA VAL A 181 -3.29 8.34 -14.57
C VAL A 181 -2.14 9.12 -15.21
N GLU A 182 -1.43 9.94 -14.43
CA GLU A 182 -0.32 10.78 -14.88
C GLU A 182 0.87 9.95 -15.35
N CYS A 183 1.20 8.86 -14.63
CA CYS A 183 2.22 7.89 -15.03
C CYS A 183 1.87 7.27 -16.39
N TYR A 184 0.60 6.86 -16.59
CA TYR A 184 0.14 6.29 -17.86
C TYR A 184 0.18 7.32 -19.00
N MET A 185 -0.29 8.55 -18.75
CA MET A 185 -0.26 9.65 -19.72
C MET A 185 1.15 9.96 -20.19
N LYS A 186 2.12 10.04 -19.25
CA LYS A 186 3.52 10.30 -19.57
C LYS A 186 4.13 9.18 -20.42
N GLN A 187 3.90 7.92 -20.05
CA GLN A 187 4.49 6.76 -20.73
C GLN A 187 3.93 6.56 -22.14
N HIS A 188 2.62 6.75 -22.32
CA HIS A 188 1.95 6.52 -23.59
C HIS A 188 1.74 7.79 -24.44
N ARG A 189 2.10 8.97 -23.92
CA ARG A 189 1.93 10.28 -24.56
C ARG A 189 0.47 10.54 -24.98
N VAL A 190 -0.46 10.22 -24.09
CA VAL A 190 -1.92 10.32 -24.29
C VAL A 190 -2.54 11.37 -23.37
N SER A 191 -3.73 11.85 -23.73
CA SER A 191 -4.45 12.87 -22.95
C SER A 191 -5.49 12.26 -22.00
N ARG A 192 -5.78 12.93 -20.87
CA ARG A 192 -6.72 12.44 -19.83
C ARG A 192 -8.12 12.12 -20.36
N VAL A 193 -8.61 12.92 -21.31
CA VAL A 193 -9.95 12.77 -21.92
C VAL A 193 -10.10 11.43 -22.64
N GLU A 194 -9.00 10.83 -23.09
CA GLU A 194 -8.99 9.54 -23.78
C GLU A 194 -8.96 8.35 -22.80
N LEU A 195 -8.61 8.61 -21.53
CA LEU A 195 -8.30 7.62 -20.50
C LEU A 195 -9.46 7.36 -19.53
N VAL A 196 -10.11 8.41 -19.05
CA VAL A 196 -11.14 8.30 -18.01
C VAL A 196 -12.53 8.30 -18.65
N GLY A 197 -13.06 7.12 -18.94
CA GLY A 197 -14.47 6.92 -19.29
C GLY A 197 -15.38 6.93 -18.04
N PRO A 198 -16.71 6.99 -18.18
CA PRO A 198 -17.63 6.82 -17.05
C PRO A 198 -17.37 5.46 -16.36
N PRO A 199 -17.54 5.37 -15.02
CA PRO A 199 -17.13 4.21 -14.24
C PRO A 199 -17.67 2.90 -14.83
N PRO A 200 -16.82 1.89 -15.08
CA PRO A 200 -17.24 0.67 -15.76
C PRO A 200 -18.15 -0.19 -14.87
N ARG A 201 -19.13 -0.87 -15.49
CA ARG A 201 -19.80 -2.03 -14.88
C ARG A 201 -18.79 -3.18 -14.88
N PHE A 202 -18.49 -3.72 -13.70
CA PHE A 202 -17.45 -4.73 -13.47
C PHE A 202 -17.58 -5.96 -14.39
N ARG A 203 -16.47 -6.34 -15.05
CA ARG A 203 -16.24 -7.67 -15.63
C ARG A 203 -14.76 -8.02 -15.48
N PHE A 204 -14.47 -9.16 -14.86
CA PHE A 204 -13.11 -9.62 -14.54
C PHE A 204 -12.46 -10.29 -15.76
N GLU A 205 -11.46 -9.66 -16.37
CA GLU A 205 -10.56 -10.30 -17.36
C GLU A 205 -9.11 -9.87 -17.12
N GLY A 206 -8.33 -10.75 -16.48
CA GLY A 206 -6.90 -11.09 -16.70
C GLY A 206 -5.78 -10.05 -16.74
N SER A 207 -6.02 -8.78 -17.08
CA SER A 207 -5.03 -7.71 -17.09
C SER A 207 -5.71 -6.46 -16.55
N TYR A 208 -5.29 -5.91 -15.41
CA TYR A 208 -6.03 -4.81 -14.78
C TYR A 208 -5.62 -3.42 -15.26
N PHE A 209 -4.48 -3.27 -15.94
CA PHE A 209 -4.01 -1.95 -16.38
C PHE A 209 -4.55 -1.52 -17.75
N ALA A 210 -4.61 -2.43 -18.74
CA ALA A 210 -5.02 -2.10 -20.11
C ALA A 210 -6.54 -1.86 -20.31
N PRO A 211 -7.47 -2.61 -19.68
CA PRO A 211 -8.90 -2.39 -19.88
C PRO A 211 -9.48 -1.22 -19.09
N PHE A 212 -8.75 -0.68 -18.10
CA PHE A 212 -9.20 0.48 -17.32
C PHE A 212 -9.03 1.81 -18.08
N PHE A 213 -8.02 1.89 -18.95
CA PHE A 213 -7.64 3.12 -19.64
C PHE A 213 -8.13 3.24 -21.09
N VAL A 214 -8.79 2.23 -21.65
CA VAL A 214 -9.22 2.26 -23.06
C VAL A 214 -10.73 2.22 -23.16
N LYS A 215 -11.34 3.41 -23.33
CA LYS A 215 -12.74 3.50 -23.74
C LYS A 215 -13.06 4.60 -24.76
N ARG A 216 -12.16 4.95 -25.69
CA ARG A 216 -12.53 5.48 -27.03
C ARG A 216 -11.32 5.76 -27.95
N SER A 217 -10.77 4.72 -28.58
CA SER A 217 -9.85 4.94 -29.72
C SER A 217 -9.70 3.71 -30.63
N LEU A 218 -10.79 2.99 -30.88
CA LEU A 218 -10.86 2.02 -31.99
C LEU A 218 -12.17 2.21 -32.78
N LYS A 219 -12.29 3.38 -33.41
CA LYS A 219 -13.01 3.51 -34.70
C LYS A 219 -11.99 3.93 -35.77
N LEU A 220 -10.92 3.17 -35.90
CA LEU A 220 -10.12 3.21 -37.12
C LEU A 220 -10.62 2.10 -38.04
N ARG A 221 -11.13 2.56 -39.19
CA ARG A 221 -11.68 1.79 -40.30
C ARG A 221 -10.82 0.56 -40.62
N ILE A 222 -11.40 -0.63 -40.47
CA ILE A 222 -10.96 -1.81 -41.22
C ILE A 222 -11.78 -1.79 -42.52
N PRO A 223 -11.18 -1.64 -43.71
CA PRO A 223 -11.92 -1.79 -44.96
C PRO A 223 -12.28 -3.26 -45.13
N GLN A 224 -13.57 -3.55 -45.31
CA GLN A 224 -13.99 -4.87 -45.74
C GLN A 224 -13.53 -5.10 -47.19
N ARG A 225 -12.82 -6.20 -47.38
CA ARG A 225 -12.81 -6.99 -48.63
C ARG A 225 -12.97 -8.45 -48.24
#